data_AF-A0A3S2Z9T2-F1
#
_entry.id   AF-A0A3S2Z9T2-F1
#
_cell.length_a   1.000
_cell.length_b   1.000
_cell.length_c   1.000
_cell.angle_alpha   90.00
_cell.angle_beta   90.00
_cell.angle_gamma   90.00
#
_symmetry.space_group_name_H-M   'P 1'
#
loop_
_entity.id
_entity.type
_entity.pdbx_description
1 polymer ?
#
loop_
_entity_poly.entity_id
_entity_poly.type
_entity_poly.pdbx_seq_one_letter_code
_entity_poly.pdbx_strand_id
1 'polypeptide(L)'
;MIKKSITVTEQQEEWIQAQLASGHYASDSEVVREAIREKQLRSAEIERIRAALIQAEEGGFASLGKDDIRRSVQDELKKNGGL
;
A
#
# COMPACT_ATOMS: atom_id res chain seq x y z
N MET A 1 -16.67 3.84 -19.49
CA MET A 1 -16.96 3.51 -18.08
C MET A 1 -18.07 2.48 -18.04
N ILE A 2 -18.01 1.46 -17.18
CA ILE A 2 -19.08 0.46 -17.02
C ILE A 2 -19.97 0.89 -15.85
N LYS A 3 -21.28 1.07 -16.08
CA LYS A 3 -22.23 1.44 -15.02
C LYS A 3 -22.51 0.22 -14.14
N LYS A 4 -22.46 0.41 -12.83
CA LYS A 4 -22.87 -0.56 -11.81
C LYS A 4 -23.89 0.11 -10.90
N SER A 5 -24.96 -0.61 -10.53
CA SER A 5 -25.88 -0.20 -9.49
C SER A 5 -25.40 -0.80 -8.17
N ILE A 6 -25.25 0.01 -7.14
CA ILE A 6 -24.84 -0.42 -5.81
C ILE A 6 -25.83 0.15 -4.79
N THR A 7 -26.08 -0.59 -3.72
CA THR A 7 -26.83 -0.10 -2.56
C THR A 7 -25.82 0.30 -1.50
N VAL A 8 -25.99 1.49 -0.94
CA VAL A 8 -25.15 2.03 0.14
C VAL A 8 -26.00 2.22 1.40
N THR A 9 -25.34 2.32 2.55
CA THR A 9 -26.02 2.67 3.80
C THR A 9 -26.34 4.16 3.86
N GLU A 10 -27.28 4.56 4.72
CA GLU A 10 -27.59 5.98 4.95
C GLU A 10 -26.35 6.78 5.35
N GLN A 11 -25.51 6.23 6.23
CA GLN A 11 -24.24 6.85 6.63
C GLN A 11 -23.27 7.06 5.46
N GLN A 12 -23.24 6.13 4.51
CA GLN A 12 -22.40 6.25 3.31
C GLN A 12 -22.94 7.32 2.37
N GLU A 13 -24.27 7.41 2.22
CA GLU A 13 -24.92 8.46 1.44
C GLU A 13 -24.62 9.85 2.00
N GLU A 14 -24.79 10.05 3.31
CA GLU A 14 -24.47 11.32 3.98
C GLU A 14 -23.00 11.72 3.76
N TRP A 15 -22.08 10.75 3.86
CA TRP A 15 -20.67 10.99 3.60
C TRP A 15 -20.40 11.35 2.13
N ILE A 16 -21.03 10.67 1.17
CA ILE A 16 -20.90 10.99 -0.26
C ILE A 16 -21.39 12.41 -0.55
N GLN A 17 -22.56 12.79 -0.02
CA GLN A 17 -23.10 14.13 -0.20
C GLN A 17 -22.20 15.21 0.41
N ALA A 18 -21.57 14.94 1.56
CA ALA A 18 -20.58 15.86 2.15
C ALA A 18 -19.34 16.03 1.25
N GLN A 19 -18.87 14.97 0.58
CA GLN A 19 -17.78 15.08 -0.39
C GLN A 19 -18.17 15.92 -1.61
N LEU A 20 -19.39 15.77 -2.13
CA LEU A 20 -19.88 16.61 -3.23
C LEU A 20 -20.01 18.08 -2.84
N ALA A 21 -20.55 18.36 -1.64
CA ALA A 21 -20.72 19.71 -1.13
C ALA A 21 -19.38 20.46 -0.98
N SER A 22 -18.26 19.73 -0.82
CA SER A 22 -16.92 20.32 -0.78
C SER A 22 -16.44 20.86 -2.15
N GLY A 23 -17.12 20.50 -3.25
CA GLY A 23 -16.79 20.92 -4.61
C GLY A 23 -15.65 20.14 -5.27
N HIS A 24 -15.03 19.17 -4.57
CA HIS A 24 -13.94 18.36 -5.12
C HIS A 24 -14.39 17.29 -6.11
N TYR A 25 -15.67 16.91 -6.09
CA TYR A 25 -16.22 15.83 -6.90
C TYR A 25 -17.51 16.27 -7.59
N ALA A 26 -17.73 15.81 -8.81
CA ALA A 26 -18.90 16.17 -9.61
C ALA A 26 -20.03 15.13 -9.57
N SER A 27 -19.78 13.93 -9.01
CA SER A 27 -20.78 12.86 -8.94
C SER A 27 -20.45 11.80 -7.87
N ASP A 28 -21.46 11.11 -7.35
CA ASP A 28 -21.32 9.98 -6.42
C ASP A 28 -20.36 8.92 -6.97
N SER A 29 -20.47 8.66 -8.28
CA SER A 29 -19.64 7.67 -8.96
C SER A 29 -18.16 8.05 -8.94
N GLU A 30 -17.82 9.33 -8.87
CA GLU A 30 -16.43 9.78 -8.73
C GLU A 30 -15.90 9.54 -7.33
N VAL A 31 -16.68 9.90 -6.31
CA VAL A 31 -16.37 9.64 -4.90
C VAL A 31 -16.14 8.15 -4.65
N VAL A 32 -17.05 7.30 -5.16
CA VAL A 32 -16.95 5.84 -5.01
C VAL A 32 -15.74 5.28 -5.75
N ARG A 33 -15.43 5.78 -6.96
CA ARG A 33 -14.23 5.33 -7.70
C ARG A 33 -12.95 5.68 -6.95
N GLU A 34 -12.85 6.86 -6.37
CA GLU A 34 -11.67 7.27 -5.61
C GLU A 34 -11.53 6.42 -4.34
N ALA A 35 -12.61 6.17 -3.60
CA ALA A 35 -12.59 5.28 -2.45
C ALA A 35 -12.13 3.85 -2.82
N ILE A 36 -12.55 3.33 -3.98
CA ILE A 36 -12.08 2.02 -4.49
C ILE A 36 -10.59 2.09 -4.82
N ARG A 37 -10.12 3.17 -5.47
CA ARG A 37 -8.71 3.36 -5.83
C ARG A 37 -7.83 3.40 -4.59
N GLU A 38 -8.22 4.16 -3.57
CA GLU A 38 -7.51 4.20 -2.29
C GLU A 38 -7.46 2.83 -1.62
N LYS A 39 -8.58 2.09 -1.60
CA LYS A 39 -8.61 0.73 -1.04
C LYS A 39 -7.64 -0.19 -1.78
N GLN A 40 -7.62 -0.16 -3.11
CA GLN A 40 -6.70 -0.95 -3.92
C GLN A 40 -5.24 -0.63 -3.61
N LEU A 41 -4.88 0.65 -3.48
CA LEU A 41 -3.53 1.07 -3.13
C LEU A 41 -3.11 0.56 -1.74
N ARG A 42 -3.98 0.72 -0.73
CA ARG A 42 -3.73 0.21 0.62
C ARG A 42 -3.57 -1.31 0.63
N SER A 43 -4.44 -2.03 -0.08
CA SER A 43 -4.36 -3.49 -0.21
C SER A 43 -3.09 -3.93 -0.92
N ALA A 44 -2.67 -3.25 -1.99
CA ALA A 44 -1.44 -3.58 -2.71
C ALA A 44 -0.20 -3.47 -1.82
N GLU A 45 -0.13 -2.44 -0.96
CA GLU A 45 0.98 -2.29 -0.02
C GLU A 45 0.99 -3.39 1.05
N ILE A 46 -0.18 -3.77 1.56
CA ILE A 46 -0.31 -4.89 2.51
C ILE A 46 0.16 -6.19 1.88
N GLU A 47 -0.27 -6.49 0.64
CA GLU A 47 0.15 -7.72 -0.05
C GLU A 47 1.65 -7.71 -0.35
N ARG A 48 2.24 -6.55 -0.67
CA ARG A 48 3.70 -6.43 -0.87
C ARG A 48 4.47 -6.76 0.40
N ILE A 49 4.05 -6.21 1.54
CA ILE A 49 4.68 -6.49 2.84
C ILE A 49 4.50 -7.97 3.20
N ARG A 50 3.30 -8.53 3.02
CA ARG A 50 3.04 -9.94 3.32
C ARG A 50 3.91 -10.86 2.46
N ALA A 51 4.04 -10.58 1.17
CA ALA A 51 4.90 -11.36 0.29
C ALA A 51 6.37 -11.32 0.72
N ALA A 52 6.88 -10.15 1.12
CA ALA A 52 8.25 -10.01 1.63
C ALA A 52 8.47 -10.78 2.94
N LEU A 53 7.49 -10.80 3.84
CA LEU A 53 7.55 -11.58 5.09
C LEU A 53 7.55 -13.08 4.82
N ILE A 54 6.65 -13.57 3.97
CA ILE A 54 6.60 -14.99 3.59
C ILE A 54 7.93 -15.42 2.97
N GLN A 55 8.48 -14.63 2.04
CA GLN A 55 9.78 -14.91 1.43
C GLN A 55 10.90 -15.00 2.48
N ALA A 56 10.90 -14.11 3.49
CA ALA A 56 11.89 -14.14 4.56
C ALA A 56 11.72 -15.36 5.47
N GLU A 57 10.48 -15.73 5.81
CA GLU A 57 10.17 -16.91 6.63
C GLU A 57 10.55 -18.21 5.92
N GLU A 58 10.26 -18.34 4.63
CA GLU A 58 10.64 -19.48 3.80
C GLU A 58 12.16 -19.57 3.58
N GLY A 59 12.86 -18.43 3.57
CA GLY A 59 14.32 -18.35 3.48
C GLY A 59 15.06 -18.80 4.74
N GLY A 60 14.35 -18.97 5.86
CA GLY A 60 14.92 -19.37 7.14
C GLY A 60 15.62 -18.23 7.89
N PHE A 61 16.01 -18.49 9.14
CA PHE A 61 16.59 -17.48 10.01
C PHE A 61 18.09 -17.33 9.80
N ALA A 62 18.54 -16.07 9.67
CA ALA A 62 19.96 -15.75 9.71
C ALA A 62 20.47 -15.72 11.16
N SER A 63 21.65 -16.29 11.38
CA SER A 63 22.37 -16.23 12.67
C SER A 63 23.27 -14.98 12.80
N LEU A 64 23.23 -14.08 11.82
CA LEU A 64 24.09 -12.89 11.75
C LEU A 64 23.68 -11.84 12.79
N GLY A 65 24.67 -11.37 13.55
CA GLY A 65 24.50 -10.22 14.43
C GLY A 65 24.52 -8.90 13.66
N LYS A 66 24.09 -7.82 14.31
CA LYS A 66 24.10 -6.46 13.75
C LYS A 66 25.48 -6.04 13.24
N ASP A 67 26.54 -6.37 13.97
CA ASP A 67 27.92 -6.00 13.59
C ASP A 67 28.42 -6.79 12.39
N ASP A 68 28.00 -8.05 12.24
CA ASP A 68 28.31 -8.88 11.06
C ASP A 68 27.65 -8.30 9.81
N ILE A 69 26.38 -7.89 9.91
CA ILE A 69 25.64 -7.23 8.83
C ILE A 69 26.30 -5.90 8.45
N ARG A 70 26.74 -5.09 9.43
CA ARG A 70 27.43 -3.83 9.13
C ARG A 70 28.74 -4.08 8.38
N ARG A 71 29.53 -5.07 8.82
CA ARG A 71 30.80 -5.40 8.19
C ARG A 71 30.60 -5.90 6.76
N SER A 72 29.62 -6.78 6.53
CA SER A 72 29.34 -7.29 5.18
C SER A 72 28.95 -6.17 4.21
N VAL A 73 28.11 -5.23 4.62
CA VAL A 73 27.73 -4.06 3.81
C VAL A 73 28.92 -3.14 3.53
N GLN A 74 29.78 -2.88 4.52
CA GLN A 74 30.98 -2.06 4.32
C GLN A 74 31.97 -2.70 3.34
N ASP A 75 32.17 -4.01 3.44
CA ASP A 75 33.04 -4.76 2.54
C ASP A 75 32.49 -4.78 1.11
N GLU A 76 31.17 -4.87 0.94
CA GLU A 76 30.51 -4.79 -0.37
C GLU A 76 30.64 -3.40 -1.00
N LEU A 77 30.45 -2.32 -0.23
CA LEU A 77 30.63 -0.95 -0.71
C LEU A 77 32.06 -0.66 -1.16
N LYS A 78 33.08 -1.16 -0.45
CA LYS A 78 34.48 -1.04 -0.85
C LYS A 78 34.76 -1.77 -2.17
N LYS A 79 34.17 -2.95 -2.37
CA LYS A 79 34.32 -3.72 -3.62
C LYS A 79 33.68 -3.02 -4.82
N ASN A 80 32.58 -2.31 -4.59
CA ASN A 80 31.87 -1.58 -5.64
C ASN A 80 32.41 -0.15 -5.88
N GLY A 81 33.52 0.23 -5.25
CA GLY A 81 34.21 1.51 -5.48
C GLY A 81 33.51 2.73 -4.88
N GLY A 82 32.60 2.55 -3.92
CA GLY A 82 31.84 3.62 -3.28
C GLY A 82 32.52 4.29 -2.07
N LEU A 83 33.77 3.92 -1.77
CA LEU A 83 34.58 4.46 -0.67
C LEU A 83 35.98 4.81 -1.17
#